data_AF-A0A2E6ZU30-F1
#
_entry.id   AF-A0A2E6ZU30-F1
#
_cell.length_a   1.000
_cell.length_b   1.000
_cell.length_c   1.000
_cell.angle_alpha   90.00
_cell.angle_beta   90.00
_cell.angle_gamma   90.00
#
_symmetry.space_group_name_H-M   'P 1'
#
loop_
_entity.id
_entity.type
_entity.pdbx_description
1 polymer ?
#
loop_
_entity_poly.entity_id
_entity_poly.type
_entity_poly.pdbx_seq_one_letter_code
_entity_poly.pdbx_strand_id
1 'polypeptide(L)'
;MSTLVHVLHVVMTPIFEVITWPFRSLAPVWALTAISAGAGIFLVWLFGKTSDQEQIKAVRDRIRGNLIGVRLFQHDIGVVLGLQRRIFTDTFGFMRLALVPLLVMLVPVVLIMTQLALRFDVRPLSPGESVVLKAIVRDASLLDQPLSLEAPHGVTVETPPVRVRTNPEVAWRVLVDTAGDHVLLVHIGDEALEKGLSGGGGWRSIGQLRTTNPLDALLYPGEPPIDAGHPIETIEVAYPPLEMSLLGFGVNWLIGFFVFSMFFGFAFKGVLGVEV
;
A
#
# COMPACT_ATOMS: atom_id res chain seq x y z
N MET A 1 -8.23 17.55 -4.69
CA MET A 1 -7.55 16.31 -4.25
C MET A 1 -6.94 15.55 -5.43
N SER A 2 -7.65 15.36 -6.54
CA SER A 2 -7.13 14.68 -7.74
C SER A 2 -5.77 15.20 -8.23
N THR A 3 -5.55 16.52 -8.27
CA THR A 3 -4.27 17.11 -8.69
C THR A 3 -3.11 16.77 -7.75
N LEU A 4 -3.33 16.77 -6.43
CA LEU A 4 -2.28 16.44 -5.45
C LEU A 4 -1.89 14.96 -5.55
N VAL A 5 -2.89 14.08 -5.65
CA VAL A 5 -2.69 12.63 -5.84
C VAL A 5 -1.94 12.37 -7.14
N HIS A 6 -2.30 13.07 -8.21
CA HIS A 6 -1.61 12.97 -9.49
C HIS A 6 -0.15 13.44 -9.42
N VAL A 7 0.13 14.59 -8.81
CA VAL A 7 1.52 15.10 -8.65
C VAL A 7 2.36 14.13 -7.82
N LEU A 8 1.81 13.66 -6.71
CA LEU A 8 2.47 12.70 -5.83
C LEU A 8 2.79 11.40 -6.58
N HIS A 9 1.84 10.90 -7.38
CA HIS A 9 2.05 9.74 -8.23
C HIS A 9 3.20 9.96 -9.23
N VAL A 10 3.14 11.07 -9.99
CA VAL A 10 4.16 11.43 -10.99
C VAL A 10 5.55 11.54 -10.39
N VAL A 11 5.68 11.99 -9.14
CA VAL A 11 6.97 12.12 -8.47
C VAL A 11 7.46 10.79 -7.89
N MET A 12 6.57 10.01 -7.27
CA MET A 12 6.99 8.82 -6.52
C MET A 12 7.24 7.60 -7.40
N THR A 13 6.43 7.36 -8.42
CA THR A 13 6.61 6.20 -9.31
C THR A 13 7.99 6.15 -9.95
N PRO A 14 8.54 7.21 -10.56
CA PRO A 14 9.88 7.15 -11.16
C PRO A 14 10.99 6.93 -10.13
N ILE A 15 10.87 7.48 -8.91
CA ILE A 15 11.84 7.24 -7.83
C ILE A 15 11.89 5.74 -7.51
N PHE A 16 10.74 5.12 -7.30
CA PHE A 16 10.68 3.69 -7.01
C PHE A 16 11.08 2.83 -8.22
N GLU A 17 10.82 3.28 -9.45
CA GLU A 17 11.34 2.61 -10.64
C GLU A 17 12.86 2.60 -10.70
N VAL A 18 13.51 3.73 -10.42
CA VAL A 18 14.98 3.82 -10.38
C VAL A 18 15.55 2.91 -9.27
N ILE A 19 14.93 2.91 -8.09
CA ILE A 19 15.34 2.05 -6.97
C ILE A 19 15.18 0.56 -7.32
N THR A 20 14.10 0.19 -8.01
CA THR A 20 13.78 -1.20 -8.35
C THR A 20 14.43 -1.71 -9.62
N TRP A 21 14.87 -0.81 -10.52
CA TRP A 21 15.51 -1.13 -11.80
C TRP A 21 16.63 -2.19 -11.71
N PRO A 22 17.62 -2.09 -10.80
CA PRO A 22 18.70 -3.08 -10.72
C PRO A 22 18.22 -4.46 -10.24
N PHE A 23 17.03 -4.55 -9.65
CA PHE A 23 16.49 -5.78 -9.09
C PHE A 23 15.46 -6.48 -9.98
N ARG A 24 15.06 -5.88 -11.12
CA ARG A 24 13.97 -6.42 -11.96
C ARG A 24 14.23 -7.84 -12.48
N SER A 25 15.50 -8.22 -12.66
CA SER A 25 15.90 -9.57 -13.08
C SER A 25 16.01 -10.57 -11.92
N LEU A 26 15.94 -10.09 -10.69
CA LEU A 26 16.06 -10.88 -9.47
C LEU A 26 14.68 -11.19 -8.87
N ALA A 27 14.65 -12.12 -7.93
CA ALA A 27 13.46 -12.39 -7.13
C ALA A 27 12.98 -11.11 -6.40
N PRO A 28 11.66 -10.89 -6.29
CA PRO A 28 11.09 -9.65 -5.75
C PRO A 28 11.53 -9.32 -4.31
N VAL A 29 11.89 -10.36 -3.55
CA VAL A 29 12.39 -10.24 -2.17
C VAL A 29 13.63 -9.35 -2.05
N TRP A 30 14.50 -9.32 -3.07
CA TRP A 30 15.71 -8.48 -3.04
C TRP A 30 15.36 -7.00 -3.17
N ALA A 31 14.45 -6.66 -4.08
CA ALA A 31 13.92 -5.31 -4.21
C ALA A 31 13.20 -4.87 -2.93
N LEU A 32 12.35 -5.74 -2.38
CA LEU A 32 11.66 -5.50 -1.11
C LEU A 32 12.66 -5.22 0.02
N THR A 33 13.71 -6.03 0.15
CA THR A 33 14.74 -5.88 1.18
C THR A 33 15.47 -4.53 1.05
N ALA A 34 15.87 -4.14 -0.16
CA ALA A 34 16.54 -2.87 -0.41
C ALA A 34 15.65 -1.67 -0.06
N ILE A 35 14.38 -1.70 -0.49
CA ILE A 35 13.40 -0.66 -0.16
C ILE A 35 13.14 -0.62 1.33
N SER A 36 12.95 -1.77 1.99
CA SER A 36 12.78 -1.87 3.43
C SER A 36 13.95 -1.30 4.21
N ALA A 37 15.19 -1.56 3.78
CA ALA A 37 16.38 -1.01 4.41
C ALA A 37 16.38 0.53 4.35
N GLY A 38 16.16 1.10 3.16
CA GLY A 38 16.06 2.54 2.97
C GLY A 38 14.92 3.17 3.77
N ALA A 39 13.73 2.57 3.71
CA ALA A 39 12.55 3.02 4.45
C ALA A 39 12.77 2.95 5.97
N GLY A 40 13.31 1.86 6.49
CA GLY A 40 13.57 1.68 7.92
C GLY A 40 14.53 2.74 8.47
N ILE A 41 15.64 2.98 7.77
CA ILE A 41 16.61 4.03 8.12
C ILE A 41 15.96 5.41 8.07
N PHE A 42 15.23 5.71 6.99
CA PHE A 42 14.54 6.98 6.80
C PHE A 42 13.50 7.24 7.89
N LEU A 43 12.68 6.25 8.24
CA LEU A 43 11.62 6.38 9.24
C LEU A 43 12.18 6.57 10.65
N VAL A 44 13.25 5.87 11.02
CA VAL A 44 13.91 6.08 12.32
C VAL A 44 14.55 7.46 12.40
N TRP A 45 15.21 7.91 11.32
CA TRP A 45 15.74 9.27 11.23
C TRP A 45 14.62 10.32 11.37
N LEU A 46 13.51 10.14 10.66
CA LEU A 46 12.36 11.04 10.71
C LEU A 46 11.71 11.07 12.10
N PHE A 47 11.59 9.91 12.75
CA PHE A 47 11.13 9.81 14.12
C PHE A 47 12.01 10.64 15.05
N GLY A 48 13.33 10.40 15.02
CA GLY A 48 14.29 11.14 15.85
C GLY A 48 14.22 12.66 15.65
N LYS A 49 13.96 13.10 14.41
CA LYS A 49 13.85 14.54 14.08
C LYS A 49 12.55 15.18 14.56
N THR A 50 11.47 14.42 14.66
CA THR A 50 10.13 14.93 14.99
C THR A 50 9.77 14.74 16.46
N SER A 51 10.41 13.79 17.13
CA SER A 51 10.19 13.49 18.55
C SER A 51 11.04 14.36 19.47
N ASP A 52 10.49 14.76 20.61
CA ASP A 52 11.27 15.37 21.69
C ASP A 52 12.00 14.30 22.50
N GLN A 53 13.25 14.04 22.09
CA GLN A 53 14.09 12.98 22.66
C GLN A 53 14.43 13.24 24.14
N GLU A 54 14.56 14.50 24.57
CA GLU A 54 14.85 14.86 25.96
C GLU A 54 13.65 14.56 26.86
N GLN A 55 12.44 14.96 26.44
CA GLN A 55 11.22 14.67 27.20
C GLN A 55 10.93 13.17 27.26
N ILE A 56 11.13 12.45 26.14
CA ILE A 56 10.98 11.00 26.10
C ILE A 56 11.91 10.33 27.12
N LYS A 57 13.17 10.73 27.16
CA LYS A 57 14.15 10.22 28.12
C LYS A 57 13.75 10.52 29.56
N ALA A 58 13.36 11.76 29.85
CA ALA A 58 12.94 12.19 31.18
C ALA A 58 11.70 11.42 31.68
N VAL A 59 10.71 11.17 30.81
CA VAL A 59 9.52 10.37 31.15
C VAL A 59 9.88 8.90 31.36
N ARG A 60 10.73 8.32 30.49
CA ARG A 60 11.21 6.94 30.63
C ARG A 60 11.94 6.69 31.95
N ASP A 61 12.83 7.61 32.33
CA ASP A 61 13.61 7.48 33.56
C ASP A 61 12.72 7.61 34.79
N ARG A 62 11.68 8.44 34.73
CA ARG A 62 10.65 8.55 35.79
C ARG A 62 9.82 7.28 35.93
N ILE A 63 9.39 6.68 34.81
CA ILE A 63 8.68 5.40 34.80
C ILE A 63 9.55 4.30 35.40
N ARG A 64 10.83 4.21 35.01
CA ARG A 64 11.79 3.25 35.58
C ARG A 64 11.97 3.44 37.09
N GLY A 65 12.13 4.69 37.55
CA GLY A 65 12.23 5.00 38.97
C GLY A 65 11.00 4.58 39.76
N ASN A 66 9.80 4.87 39.24
CA ASN A 66 8.54 4.47 39.87
C ASN A 66 8.36 2.94 39.90
N LEU A 67 8.78 2.22 38.84
CA LEU A 67 8.75 0.74 38.81
C LEU A 67 9.66 0.12 39.88
N ILE A 68 10.84 0.69 40.09
CA ILE A 68 11.73 0.28 41.19
C ILE A 68 11.04 0.56 42.54
N GLY A 69 10.40 1.73 42.67
CA GLY A 69 9.63 2.11 43.86
C GLY A 69 8.52 1.12 44.21
N VAL A 70 7.78 0.61 43.21
CA VAL A 70 6.72 -0.40 43.44
C VAL A 70 7.30 -1.67 44.07
N ARG A 71 8.49 -2.09 43.64
CA ARG A 71 9.16 -3.27 44.21
C ARG A 71 9.72 -3.00 45.61
N LEU A 72 10.20 -1.79 45.87
CA LEU A 72 10.75 -1.39 47.18
C LEU A 72 9.65 -1.27 48.25
N PHE A 73 8.49 -0.70 47.88
CA PHE A 73 7.37 -0.44 48.79
C PHE A 73 6.23 -1.46 48.64
N GLN A 74 6.53 -2.68 48.20
CA GLN A 74 5.53 -3.72 47.90
C GLN A 74 4.55 -4.07 49.03
N HIS A 75 4.88 -3.73 50.29
CA HIS A 75 4.04 -3.98 51.47
C HIS A 75 3.15 -2.78 51.87
N ASP A 76 3.32 -1.61 51.24
CA ASP A 76 2.50 -0.43 51.49
C ASP A 76 1.58 -0.15 50.29
N ILE A 77 0.32 -0.57 50.43
CA ILE A 77 -0.70 -0.48 49.37
C ILE A 77 -0.94 0.98 48.96
N GLY A 78 -0.90 1.92 49.90
CA GLY A 78 -1.14 3.34 49.62
C GLY A 78 -0.04 3.93 48.75
N VAL A 79 1.21 3.62 49.08
CA VAL A 79 2.39 4.04 48.29
C VAL A 79 2.38 3.39 46.91
N VAL A 80 2.10 2.09 46.83
CA VAL A 80 2.02 1.35 45.55
C VAL A 80 0.96 1.94 44.62
N LEU A 81 -0.24 2.22 45.12
CA LEU A 81 -1.31 2.84 44.32
C LEU A 81 -0.92 4.24 43.81
N GLY A 82 -0.26 5.04 44.65
CA GLY A 82 0.27 6.34 44.25
C GLY A 82 1.33 6.24 43.13
N LEU A 83 2.24 5.27 43.23
CA LEU A 83 3.26 5.00 42.22
C LEU A 83 2.64 4.50 40.91
N GLN A 84 1.66 3.60 40.98
CA GLN A 84 0.92 3.15 39.80
C GLN A 84 0.21 4.31 39.09
N ARG A 85 -0.48 5.20 39.84
CA ARG A 85 -1.12 6.39 39.25
C ARG A 85 -0.11 7.27 38.52
N ARG A 86 1.10 7.45 39.08
CA ARG A 86 2.18 8.19 38.43
C ARG A 86 2.66 7.50 37.16
N ILE A 87 2.93 6.19 37.22
CA ILE A 87 3.31 5.39 36.03
C ILE A 87 2.26 5.51 34.93
N PHE A 88 0.96 5.39 35.25
CA PHE A 88 -0.12 5.54 34.29
C PHE A 88 -0.14 6.94 33.66
N THR A 89 -0.01 7.98 34.47
CA THR A 89 -0.01 9.37 33.98
C THR A 89 1.21 9.65 33.10
N ASP A 90 2.39 9.17 33.51
CA ASP A 90 3.63 9.30 32.75
C ASP A 90 3.56 8.50 31.44
N THR A 91 2.93 7.31 31.44
CA THR A 91 2.69 6.51 30.24
C THR A 91 1.78 7.25 29.26
N PHE A 92 0.72 7.90 29.75
CA PHE A 92 -0.14 8.73 28.90
C PHE A 92 0.60 9.94 28.33
N GLY A 93 1.47 10.57 29.13
CA GLY A 93 2.39 11.61 28.66
C GLY A 93 3.32 11.11 27.55
N PHE A 94 3.92 9.93 27.72
CA PHE A 94 4.73 9.27 26.70
C PHE A 94 3.95 9.01 25.41
N MET A 95 2.74 8.46 25.51
CA MET A 95 1.88 8.23 24.34
C MET A 95 1.57 9.53 23.59
N ARG A 96 1.32 10.63 24.32
CA ARG A 96 1.07 11.94 23.71
C ARG A 96 2.32 12.48 22.99
N LEU A 97 3.50 12.31 23.57
CA LEU A 97 4.77 12.68 22.93
C LEU A 97 5.02 11.89 21.64
N ALA A 98 4.63 10.62 21.60
CA ALA A 98 4.77 9.76 20.43
C ALA A 98 3.72 10.04 19.33
N LEU A 99 2.59 10.68 19.67
CA LEU A 99 1.49 10.89 18.72
C LEU A 99 1.89 11.80 17.54
N VAL A 100 2.65 12.87 17.80
CA VAL A 100 3.06 13.80 16.75
C VAL A 100 4.01 13.13 15.74
N PRO A 101 5.12 12.48 16.15
CA PRO A 101 5.95 11.69 15.24
C PRO A 101 5.14 10.63 14.47
N LEU A 102 4.22 9.93 15.15
CA LEU A 102 3.40 8.90 14.51
C LEU A 102 2.55 9.46 13.36
N LEU A 103 1.87 10.59 13.58
CA LEU A 103 1.07 11.25 12.54
C LEU A 103 1.94 11.76 11.38
N VAL A 104 3.13 12.28 11.68
CA VAL A 104 4.07 12.71 10.64
C VAL A 104 4.61 11.52 9.84
N MET A 105 4.91 10.40 10.49
CA MET A 105 5.37 9.17 9.83
C MET A 105 4.28 8.46 9.03
N LEU A 106 2.99 8.63 9.39
CA LEU A 106 1.88 8.03 8.66
C LEU A 106 1.91 8.42 7.17
N VAL A 107 2.23 9.68 6.87
CA VAL A 107 2.30 10.18 5.49
C VAL A 107 3.29 9.39 4.65
N PRO A 108 4.62 9.36 4.94
CA PRO A 108 5.56 8.60 4.14
C PRO A 108 5.30 7.08 4.17
N VAL A 109 4.80 6.52 5.28
CA VAL A 109 4.46 5.10 5.33
C VAL A 109 3.37 4.77 4.33
N VAL A 110 2.25 5.51 4.31
CA VAL A 110 1.17 5.30 3.32
C VAL A 110 1.73 5.41 1.90
N LEU A 111 2.57 6.41 1.63
CA LEU A 111 3.18 6.60 0.32
C LEU A 111 4.09 5.44 -0.12
N ILE A 112 4.92 4.92 0.79
CA ILE A 112 5.76 3.75 0.51
C ILE A 112 4.87 2.53 0.28
N MET A 113 3.83 2.37 1.10
CA MET A 113 2.90 1.25 1.02
C MET A 113 2.16 1.19 -0.32
N THR A 114 1.68 2.31 -0.85
CA THR A 114 0.99 2.33 -2.16
C THR A 114 1.94 1.99 -3.30
N GLN A 115 3.20 2.45 -3.22
CA GLN A 115 4.23 2.13 -4.21
C GLN A 115 4.69 0.67 -4.15
N LEU A 116 4.67 0.04 -2.97
CA LEU A 116 4.95 -1.38 -2.81
C LEU A 116 3.78 -2.21 -3.31
N ALA A 117 2.54 -1.88 -2.91
CA ALA A 117 1.34 -2.57 -3.38
C ALA A 117 1.27 -2.59 -4.92
N LEU A 118 1.54 -1.44 -5.57
CA LEU A 118 1.60 -1.32 -7.02
C LEU A 118 2.53 -2.35 -7.70
N ARG A 119 3.59 -2.81 -7.02
CA ARG A 119 4.64 -3.66 -7.61
C ARG A 119 4.64 -5.11 -7.12
N PHE A 120 4.07 -5.33 -5.94
CA PHE A 120 4.27 -6.55 -5.17
C PHE A 120 2.98 -7.23 -4.74
N ASP A 121 1.82 -6.59 -4.93
CA ASP A 121 0.54 -7.17 -4.55
C ASP A 121 0.08 -8.24 -5.55
N VAL A 122 0.25 -7.94 -6.85
CA VAL A 122 -0.20 -8.80 -7.94
C VAL A 122 0.89 -9.05 -8.98
N ARG A 123 0.71 -10.10 -9.78
CA ARG A 123 1.60 -10.45 -10.90
C ARG A 123 0.90 -10.29 -12.25
N PRO A 124 1.65 -10.11 -13.35
CA PRO A 124 1.08 -10.14 -14.69
C PRO A 124 0.47 -11.51 -15.00
N LEU A 125 -0.47 -11.52 -15.93
CA LEU A 125 -1.13 -12.74 -16.40
C LEU A 125 -0.19 -13.51 -17.32
N SER A 126 -0.09 -14.81 -17.12
CA SER A 126 0.65 -15.66 -18.06
C SER A 126 -0.15 -15.80 -19.37
N PRO A 127 0.51 -15.93 -20.53
CA PRO A 127 -0.20 -16.27 -21.78
C PRO A 127 -1.03 -17.55 -21.61
N GLY A 128 -2.30 -17.52 -22.00
CA GLY A 128 -3.29 -18.57 -21.77
C GLY A 128 -4.02 -18.50 -20.43
N GLU A 129 -3.75 -17.50 -19.59
CA GLU A 129 -4.46 -17.28 -18.31
C GLU A 129 -5.65 -16.32 -18.52
N SER A 130 -6.80 -16.68 -17.94
CA SER A 130 -8.02 -15.87 -17.97
C SER A 130 -8.20 -15.10 -16.68
N VAL A 131 -8.66 -13.85 -16.77
CA VAL A 131 -8.95 -12.96 -15.64
C VAL A 131 -10.33 -12.37 -15.75
N VAL A 132 -10.87 -11.87 -14.63
CA VAL A 132 -12.11 -11.09 -14.63
C VAL A 132 -11.78 -9.60 -14.61
N LEU A 133 -12.31 -8.89 -15.60
CA LEU A 133 -12.41 -7.43 -15.63
C LEU A 133 -13.77 -7.04 -15.05
N LYS A 134 -13.79 -6.15 -14.07
CA LYS A 134 -15.00 -5.62 -13.44
C LYS A 134 -15.07 -4.13 -13.65
N ALA A 135 -16.22 -3.61 -14.02
CA ALA A 135 -16.49 -2.17 -14.03
C ALA A 135 -17.74 -1.88 -13.22
N ILE A 136 -17.62 -1.00 -12.24
CA ILE A 136 -18.71 -0.48 -11.41
C ILE A 136 -19.17 0.84 -12.04
N VAL A 137 -20.47 0.92 -12.32
CA VAL A 137 -21.11 2.10 -12.90
C VAL A 137 -21.83 2.92 -11.83
N ARG A 138 -21.96 4.22 -12.07
CA ARG A 138 -22.57 5.15 -11.10
C ARG A 138 -24.04 4.87 -10.80
N ASP A 139 -24.77 4.42 -11.81
CA ASP A 139 -26.22 4.21 -11.75
C ASP A 139 -26.56 2.88 -12.41
N ALA A 140 -27.43 2.09 -11.77
CA ALA A 140 -27.86 0.79 -12.26
C ALA A 140 -28.60 0.88 -13.61
N SER A 141 -29.19 2.03 -13.96
CA SER A 141 -29.81 2.29 -15.27
C SER A 141 -28.81 2.30 -16.42
N LEU A 142 -27.53 2.61 -16.16
CA LEU A 142 -26.46 2.54 -17.16
C LEU A 142 -26.19 1.09 -17.59
N LEU A 143 -26.55 0.10 -16.78
CA LEU A 143 -26.39 -1.31 -17.14
C LEU A 143 -27.34 -1.74 -18.28
N ASP A 144 -28.42 -0.99 -18.51
CA ASP A 144 -29.39 -1.27 -19.58
C ASP A 144 -28.93 -0.71 -20.95
N GLN A 145 -27.87 0.11 -20.96
CA GLN A 145 -27.24 0.60 -22.19
C GLN A 145 -26.44 -0.50 -22.91
N PRO A 146 -26.12 -0.31 -24.20
CA PRO A 146 -25.15 -1.18 -24.86
C PRO A 146 -23.81 -1.12 -24.13
N LEU A 147 -23.35 -2.29 -23.68
CA LEU A 147 -22.06 -2.49 -23.02
C LEU A 147 -21.22 -3.40 -23.91
N SER A 148 -20.07 -2.94 -24.35
CA SER A 148 -19.11 -3.74 -25.11
C SER A 148 -17.70 -3.57 -24.56
N LEU A 149 -16.90 -4.62 -24.76
CA LEU A 149 -15.48 -4.63 -24.41
C LEU A 149 -14.71 -4.89 -25.70
N GLU A 150 -13.94 -3.90 -26.14
CA GLU A 150 -13.04 -4.04 -27.27
C GLU A 150 -11.65 -4.42 -26.75
N ALA A 151 -11.15 -5.55 -27.25
CA ALA A 151 -9.84 -6.07 -26.92
C ALA A 151 -8.92 -6.00 -28.15
N PRO A 152 -7.65 -5.60 -27.98
CA PRO A 152 -6.68 -5.55 -29.07
C PRO A 152 -6.18 -6.96 -29.42
N HIS A 153 -5.40 -7.06 -30.50
CA HIS A 153 -4.72 -8.31 -30.83
C HIS A 153 -3.85 -8.79 -29.67
N GLY A 154 -4.02 -10.06 -29.26
CA GLY A 154 -3.32 -10.64 -28.12
C GLY A 154 -4.17 -10.78 -26.87
N VAL A 155 -5.44 -10.37 -26.92
CA VAL A 155 -6.41 -10.54 -25.84
C VAL A 155 -7.76 -10.99 -26.41
N THR A 156 -8.32 -12.05 -25.84
CA THR A 156 -9.61 -12.61 -26.24
C THR A 156 -10.66 -12.40 -25.15
N VAL A 157 -11.81 -11.82 -25.49
CA VAL A 157 -12.96 -11.70 -24.57
C VAL A 157 -13.76 -13.00 -24.63
N GLU A 158 -13.72 -13.80 -23.57
CA GLU A 158 -14.34 -15.13 -23.54
C GLU A 158 -15.85 -15.10 -23.28
N THR A 159 -16.33 -14.06 -22.59
CA THR A 159 -17.74 -13.97 -22.15
C THR A 159 -18.41 -12.66 -22.56
N PRO A 160 -19.72 -12.68 -22.90
CA PRO A 160 -20.50 -11.45 -23.01
C PRO A 160 -20.58 -10.72 -21.65
N PRO A 161 -20.98 -9.42 -21.64
CA PRO A 161 -21.10 -8.63 -20.41
C PRO A 161 -22.10 -9.26 -19.44
N VAL A 162 -21.59 -9.68 -18.27
CA VAL A 162 -22.41 -10.18 -17.16
C VAL A 162 -22.76 -8.99 -16.26
N ARG A 163 -24.06 -8.72 -16.08
CA ARG A 163 -24.56 -7.56 -15.34
C ARG A 163 -25.04 -7.98 -13.96
N VAL A 164 -24.62 -7.26 -12.93
CA VAL A 164 -25.10 -7.39 -11.55
C VAL A 164 -25.80 -6.08 -11.18
N ARG A 165 -27.09 -6.14 -10.83
CA ARG A 165 -27.87 -4.92 -10.49
C ARG A 165 -27.77 -4.53 -9.02
N THR A 166 -27.61 -5.52 -8.13
CA THR A 166 -27.56 -5.30 -6.68
C THR A 166 -26.31 -4.51 -6.26
N ASN A 167 -25.21 -4.73 -6.96
CA ASN A 167 -24.03 -3.90 -6.97
C ASN A 167 -23.84 -3.50 -8.43
N PRO A 168 -24.05 -2.23 -8.84
CA PRO A 168 -24.15 -1.83 -10.25
C PRO A 168 -22.82 -2.08 -10.99
N GLU A 169 -22.62 -3.32 -11.40
CA GLU A 169 -21.34 -3.88 -11.85
C GLU A 169 -21.59 -4.64 -13.15
N VAL A 170 -20.63 -4.53 -14.05
CA VAL A 170 -20.52 -5.37 -15.23
C VAL A 170 -19.16 -6.07 -15.23
N ALA A 171 -19.18 -7.37 -15.51
CA ALA A 171 -17.99 -8.19 -15.52
C ALA A 171 -17.81 -8.89 -16.87
N TRP A 172 -16.54 -9.01 -17.28
CA TRP A 172 -16.11 -9.78 -18.44
C TRP A 172 -14.98 -10.72 -18.03
N ARG A 173 -14.95 -11.90 -18.62
CA ARG A 173 -13.80 -12.79 -18.58
C ARG A 173 -12.94 -12.58 -19.81
N VAL A 174 -11.67 -12.35 -19.59
CA VAL A 174 -10.69 -11.95 -20.60
C VAL A 174 -9.49 -12.88 -20.53
N LEU A 175 -9.08 -13.44 -21.66
CA LEU A 175 -7.92 -14.32 -21.81
C LEU A 175 -6.77 -13.52 -22.41
N VAL A 176 -5.58 -13.62 -21.82
CA VAL A 176 -4.37 -13.03 -22.40
C VAL A 176 -3.70 -14.06 -23.31
N ASP A 177 -3.67 -13.79 -24.62
CA ASP A 177 -3.07 -14.70 -25.60
C ASP A 177 -1.56 -14.46 -25.76
N THR A 178 -1.12 -13.19 -25.68
CA THR A 178 0.28 -12.81 -25.88
C THR A 178 0.83 -12.00 -24.71
N ALA A 179 2.11 -12.20 -24.39
CA ALA A 179 2.81 -11.38 -23.41
C ALA A 179 2.98 -9.94 -23.93
N GLY A 180 2.77 -8.96 -23.07
CA GLY A 180 2.79 -7.55 -23.44
C GLY A 180 1.83 -6.71 -22.60
N ASP A 181 1.89 -5.40 -22.80
CA ASP A 181 0.88 -4.48 -22.28
C ASP A 181 -0.17 -4.24 -23.35
N HIS A 182 -1.42 -4.50 -22.99
CA HIS A 182 -2.58 -4.39 -23.84
C HIS A 182 -3.50 -3.31 -23.29
N VAL A 183 -4.20 -2.59 -24.16
CA VAL A 183 -5.18 -1.57 -23.75
C VAL A 183 -6.57 -2.05 -24.16
N LEU A 184 -7.43 -2.28 -23.18
CA LEU A 184 -8.83 -2.62 -23.37
C LEU A 184 -9.65 -1.33 -23.44
N LEU A 185 -10.65 -1.29 -24.32
CA LEU A 185 -11.61 -0.20 -24.41
C LEU A 185 -12.98 -0.68 -23.93
N VAL A 186 -13.43 -0.13 -22.81
CA VAL A 186 -14.75 -0.41 -22.23
C VAL A 186 -15.71 0.65 -22.70
N HIS A 187 -16.75 0.24 -23.43
CA HIS A 187 -17.77 1.14 -23.97
C HIS A 187 -19.06 1.02 -23.15
N ILE A 188 -19.60 2.16 -22.73
CA ILE A 188 -20.91 2.29 -22.08
C ILE A 188 -21.69 3.40 -22.79
N GLY A 189 -22.66 3.00 -23.62
CA GLY A 189 -23.35 3.96 -24.49
C GLY A 189 -22.38 4.54 -25.52
N ASP A 190 -22.20 5.87 -25.49
CA ASP A 190 -21.29 6.60 -26.39
C ASP A 190 -19.93 6.91 -25.75
N GLU A 191 -19.75 6.59 -24.46
CA GLU A 191 -18.52 6.87 -23.71
C GLU A 191 -17.60 5.65 -23.68
N ALA A 192 -16.29 5.88 -23.80
CA ALA A 192 -15.27 4.85 -23.81
C ALA A 192 -14.20 5.11 -22.75
N LEU A 193 -13.80 4.06 -22.04
CA LEU A 193 -12.72 4.10 -21.05
C LEU A 193 -11.64 3.09 -21.38
N GLU A 194 -10.40 3.56 -21.47
CA GLU A 194 -9.23 2.71 -21.62
C GLU A 194 -8.86 2.02 -20.30
N LYS A 195 -8.42 0.76 -20.36
CA LYS A 195 -7.88 0.02 -19.21
C LYS A 195 -6.67 -0.80 -19.61
N GLY A 196 -5.56 -0.63 -18.90
CA GLY A 196 -4.37 -1.45 -19.09
C GLY A 196 -4.58 -2.90 -18.62
N LEU A 197 -4.16 -3.86 -19.45
CA LEU A 197 -4.05 -5.28 -19.14
C LEU A 197 -2.60 -5.74 -19.37
N SER A 198 -1.96 -6.22 -18.32
CA SER A 198 -0.56 -6.61 -18.32
C SER A 198 -0.40 -8.12 -18.41
N GLY A 199 0.08 -8.60 -19.55
CA GLY A 199 0.48 -9.98 -19.80
C GLY A 199 1.99 -10.18 -19.71
N GLY A 200 2.43 -11.37 -19.32
CA GLY A 200 3.84 -11.78 -19.29
C GLY A 200 4.29 -12.37 -17.96
N GLY A 201 5.60 -12.36 -17.73
CA GLY A 201 6.22 -12.89 -16.52
C GLY A 201 6.98 -11.83 -15.72
N GLY A 202 7.43 -12.23 -14.53
CA GLY A 202 8.16 -11.37 -13.60
C GLY A 202 7.26 -10.46 -12.76
N TRP A 203 7.89 -9.63 -11.93
CA TRP A 203 7.20 -8.65 -11.09
C TRP A 203 7.45 -7.25 -11.64
N ARG A 204 6.42 -6.39 -11.61
CA ARG A 204 6.45 -5.02 -12.13
C ARG A 204 5.28 -4.21 -11.58
N SER A 205 5.28 -2.91 -11.84
CA SER A 205 4.15 -2.03 -11.51
C SER A 205 2.92 -2.43 -12.34
N ILE A 206 1.79 -2.75 -11.69
CA ILE A 206 0.53 -3.15 -12.36
C ILE A 206 -0.63 -2.29 -11.86
N GLY A 207 -1.30 -1.60 -12.79
CA GLY A 207 -2.57 -0.93 -12.52
C GLY A 207 -3.70 -1.94 -12.38
N GLN A 208 -4.04 -2.33 -11.16
CA GLN A 208 -5.17 -3.25 -10.92
C GLN A 208 -6.51 -2.53 -10.84
N LEU A 209 -6.53 -1.30 -10.30
CA LEU A 209 -7.73 -0.51 -10.06
C LEU A 209 -7.58 0.89 -10.65
N ARG A 210 -8.62 1.36 -11.33
CA ARG A 210 -8.83 2.79 -11.61
C ARG A 210 -10.17 3.21 -11.07
N THR A 211 -10.25 4.41 -10.54
CA THR A 211 -11.45 4.90 -9.85
C THR A 211 -11.55 6.41 -9.92
N THR A 212 -12.77 6.91 -9.73
CA THR A 212 -13.07 8.33 -9.58
C THR A 212 -12.89 8.80 -8.12
N ASN A 213 -12.87 7.88 -7.15
CA ASN A 213 -12.68 8.21 -5.73
C ASN A 213 -11.23 8.66 -5.48
N PRO A 214 -10.98 9.88 -4.95
CA PRO A 214 -9.63 10.38 -4.73
C PRO A 214 -8.83 9.59 -3.69
N LEU A 215 -9.48 8.96 -2.71
CA LEU A 215 -8.79 8.15 -1.70
C LEU A 215 -8.32 6.82 -2.30
N ASP A 216 -9.18 6.15 -3.06
CA ASP A 216 -8.81 4.91 -3.72
C ASP A 216 -7.77 5.17 -4.82
N ALA A 217 -7.86 6.29 -5.54
CA ALA A 217 -6.85 6.71 -6.52
C ALA A 217 -5.48 7.00 -5.87
N LEU A 218 -5.44 7.41 -4.59
CA LEU A 218 -4.20 7.54 -3.83
C LEU A 218 -3.62 6.17 -3.46
N LEU A 219 -4.48 5.22 -3.10
CA LEU A 219 -4.08 3.87 -2.70
C LEU A 219 -3.63 3.02 -3.89
N TYR A 220 -4.20 3.24 -5.07
CA TYR A 220 -3.92 2.51 -6.31
C TYR A 220 -3.41 3.46 -7.40
N PRO A 221 -2.15 3.92 -7.30
CA PRO A 221 -1.61 4.90 -8.22
C PRO A 221 -1.24 4.33 -9.61
N GLY A 222 -1.61 3.10 -9.96
CA GLY A 222 -1.06 2.44 -11.16
C GLY A 222 -1.45 3.07 -12.50
N GLU A 223 -2.61 3.73 -12.56
CA GLU A 223 -3.15 4.37 -13.77
C GLU A 223 -3.82 5.71 -13.39
N PRO A 224 -3.97 6.64 -14.35
CA PRO A 224 -4.63 7.92 -14.08
C PRO A 224 -6.07 7.73 -13.56
N PRO A 225 -6.52 8.56 -12.60
CA PRO A 225 -7.89 8.48 -12.08
C PRO A 225 -8.90 8.73 -13.21
N ILE A 226 -10.09 8.16 -13.05
CA ILE A 226 -11.20 8.36 -13.99
C ILE A 226 -11.82 9.74 -13.72
N ASP A 227 -12.31 10.41 -14.76
CA ASP A 227 -13.01 11.68 -14.62
C ASP A 227 -14.31 11.53 -13.82
N ALA A 228 -14.59 12.50 -12.95
CA ALA A 228 -15.76 12.47 -12.08
C ALA A 228 -17.11 12.51 -12.83
N GLY A 229 -17.12 12.92 -14.10
CA GLY A 229 -18.31 12.91 -14.95
C GLY A 229 -18.53 11.59 -15.70
N HIS A 230 -17.55 10.69 -15.70
CA HIS A 230 -17.60 9.47 -16.50
C HIS A 230 -18.65 8.47 -15.95
N PRO A 231 -19.37 7.71 -16.82
CA PRO A 231 -20.38 6.73 -16.40
C PRO A 231 -19.83 5.59 -15.53
N ILE A 232 -18.59 5.16 -15.78
CA ILE A 232 -17.84 4.20 -14.97
C ILE A 232 -17.25 4.92 -13.76
N GLU A 233 -17.56 4.43 -12.57
CA GLU A 233 -17.01 4.92 -11.31
C GLU A 233 -15.68 4.25 -10.96
N THR A 234 -15.59 2.94 -11.18
CA THR A 234 -14.41 2.13 -10.85
C THR A 234 -14.27 1.00 -11.86
N ILE A 235 -13.04 0.68 -12.25
CA ILE A 235 -12.70 -0.46 -13.09
C ILE A 235 -11.52 -1.22 -12.49
N GLU A 236 -11.66 -2.53 -12.37
CA GLU A 236 -10.73 -3.42 -11.68
C GLU A 236 -10.42 -4.64 -12.54
N VAL A 237 -9.15 -5.04 -12.58
CA VAL A 237 -8.72 -6.34 -13.11
C VAL A 237 -8.28 -7.21 -11.93
N ALA A 238 -8.94 -8.36 -11.76
CA ALA A 238 -8.68 -9.26 -10.64
C ALA A 238 -7.43 -10.13 -10.87
N TYR A 239 -6.25 -9.50 -10.91
CA TYR A 239 -4.98 -10.20 -11.11
C TYR A 239 -4.69 -11.22 -10.00
N PRO A 240 -4.00 -12.33 -10.31
CA PRO A 240 -3.52 -13.25 -9.30
C PRO A 240 -2.47 -12.58 -8.40
N PRO A 241 -2.44 -12.92 -7.10
CA PRO A 241 -1.46 -12.34 -6.18
C PRO A 241 -0.04 -12.76 -6.56
N LEU A 242 0.93 -11.87 -6.31
CA LEU A 242 2.33 -12.21 -6.48
C LEU A 242 2.82 -13.05 -5.29
N GLU A 243 3.18 -14.29 -5.57
CA GLU A 243 3.82 -15.14 -4.57
C GLU A 243 5.28 -14.73 -4.37
N MET A 244 5.67 -14.49 -3.13
CA MET A 244 7.07 -14.28 -2.76
C MET A 244 7.54 -15.38 -1.84
N SER A 245 8.76 -15.84 -2.07
CA SER A 245 9.42 -16.84 -1.23
C SER A 245 10.78 -16.35 -0.75
N LEU A 246 11.05 -16.49 0.55
CA LEU A 246 12.36 -16.29 1.15
C LEU A 246 12.85 -17.62 1.74
N LEU A 247 14.00 -18.11 1.28
CA LEU A 247 14.58 -19.39 1.74
C LEU A 247 13.60 -20.58 1.66
N GLY A 248 12.70 -20.58 0.67
CA GLY A 248 11.68 -21.62 0.48
C GLY A 248 10.38 -21.43 1.27
N PHE A 249 10.28 -20.41 2.13
CA PHE A 249 9.05 -20.07 2.84
C PHE A 249 8.29 -18.96 2.12
N GLY A 250 6.98 -19.12 1.94
CA GLY A 250 6.11 -18.07 1.44
C GLY A 250 6.07 -16.89 2.40
N VAL A 251 6.35 -15.68 1.90
CA VAL A 251 6.36 -14.44 2.69
C VAL A 251 5.39 -13.47 2.05
N ASN A 252 4.42 -12.99 2.83
CA ASN A 252 3.60 -11.87 2.40
C ASN A 252 4.45 -10.59 2.36
N TRP A 253 4.39 -9.85 1.25
CA TRP A 253 5.22 -8.67 1.02
C TRP A 253 5.04 -7.59 2.11
N LEU A 254 3.83 -7.44 2.66
CA LEU A 254 3.50 -6.49 3.74
C LEU A 254 4.29 -6.84 5.01
N ILE A 255 4.20 -8.11 5.40
CA ILE A 255 4.89 -8.62 6.59
C ILE A 255 6.40 -8.52 6.38
N GLY A 256 6.90 -8.93 5.22
CA GLY A 256 8.31 -8.81 4.85
C GLY A 256 8.79 -7.37 4.93
N PHE A 257 8.02 -6.42 4.40
CA PHE A 257 8.36 -5.00 4.45
C PHE A 257 8.53 -4.49 5.88
N PHE A 258 7.57 -4.74 6.76
CA PHE A 258 7.61 -4.29 8.14
C PHE A 258 8.74 -4.97 8.94
N VAL A 259 8.92 -6.28 8.78
CA VAL A 259 9.98 -7.03 9.48
C VAL A 259 11.36 -6.52 9.08
N PHE A 260 11.63 -6.37 7.77
CA PHE A 260 12.92 -5.89 7.30
C PHE A 260 13.15 -4.41 7.62
N SER A 261 12.15 -3.55 7.44
CA SER A 261 12.28 -2.11 7.76
C SER A 261 12.52 -1.90 9.25
N MET A 262 11.84 -2.67 10.11
CA MET A 262 12.10 -2.67 11.54
C MET A 262 13.52 -3.15 11.83
N PHE A 263 13.93 -4.29 11.29
CA PHE A 263 15.28 -4.82 11.47
C PHE A 263 16.37 -3.79 11.10
N PHE A 264 16.30 -3.20 9.91
CA PHE A 264 17.28 -2.20 9.47
C PHE A 264 17.18 -0.89 10.24
N GLY A 265 15.97 -0.40 10.53
CA GLY A 265 15.77 0.80 11.35
C GLY A 265 16.42 0.65 12.72
N PHE A 266 16.20 -0.47 13.41
CA PHE A 266 16.80 -0.75 14.71
C PHE A 266 18.31 -1.02 14.63
N ALA A 267 18.79 -1.66 13.57
CA ALA A 267 20.23 -1.87 13.37
C ALA A 267 20.99 -0.54 13.21
N PHE A 268 20.37 0.46 12.58
CA PHE A 268 20.99 1.77 12.31
C PHE A 268 20.63 2.85 13.33
N LYS A 269 19.71 2.60 14.29
CA LYS A 269 19.28 3.62 15.27
C LYS A 269 20.44 4.25 16.05
N GLY A 270 21.45 3.44 16.39
CA GLY A 270 22.63 3.89 17.16
C GLY A 270 23.50 4.86 16.36
N VAL A 271 23.64 4.63 15.05
CA VAL A 271 24.39 5.53 14.14
C VAL A 271 23.64 6.85 13.96
N LEU A 272 22.32 6.82 13.99
CA LEU A 272 21.45 7.98 13.83
C LEU A 272 21.28 8.80 15.13
N GLY A 273 21.80 8.32 16.27
CA GLY A 273 21.66 8.99 17.56
C GLY A 273 20.22 9.03 18.09
N VAL A 274 19.36 8.13 17.62
CA VAL A 274 17.94 8.10 18.00
C VAL A 274 17.74 7.12 19.16
N GLU A 275 17.20 7.61 20.27
CA GLU A 275 16.68 6.75 21.33
C GLU A 275 15.23 6.36 20.95
N VAL A 276 15.00 5.06 20.80
CA VAL A 276 13.67 4.43 20.63
C VAL A 276 13.35 3.65 21.89
#